data_AF-A0A7Y1VYP2-F1
#
_entry.id   AF-A0A7Y1VYP2-F1
#
_cell.length_a   1.000
_cell.length_b   1.000
_cell.length_c   1.000
_cell.angle_alpha   90.00
_cell.angle_beta   90.00
_cell.angle_gamma   90.00
#
_symmetry.space_group_name_H-M   'P 1'
#
loop_
_entity.id
_entity.type
_entity.pdbx_description
1 polymer ?
#
loop_
_entity_poly.entity_id
_entity_poly.type
_entity_poly.pdbx_seq_one_letter_code
_entity_poly.pdbx_strand_id
1 'polypeptide(L)'
;MEAPEVKLTDSILVNILTDSYILNSAFNQTYGVVKDSIGKVYSQQILDKYQVSEEILEANIQWMYQEPGRMDTIFQAMLDRLDYLEEKLSGEENDP
;
A
#
# COMPACT_ATOMS: atom_id res chain seq x y z
N MET A 1 14.48 -18.08 1.08
CA MET A 1 14.17 -17.24 2.26
C MET A 1 13.03 -17.93 2.99
N GLU A 2 13.02 -17.89 4.32
CA GLU A 2 11.98 -18.58 5.11
C GLU A 2 10.63 -17.86 5.03
N ALA A 3 9.54 -18.57 5.30
CA ALA A 3 8.21 -17.97 5.39
C ALA A 3 8.14 -17.04 6.61
N PRO A 4 7.39 -15.93 6.55
CA PRO A 4 7.30 -14.99 7.67
C PRO A 4 6.55 -15.64 8.84
N GLU A 5 6.95 -15.30 10.05
CA GLU A 5 6.31 -15.78 11.30
C GLU A 5 4.84 -15.36 11.37
N VAL A 6 4.55 -14.12 10.93
CA VAL A 6 3.20 -13.60 10.76
C VAL A 6 2.91 -13.43 9.29
N LYS A 7 1.94 -14.20 8.78
CA LYS A 7 1.50 -14.13 7.37
C LYS A 7 0.40 -13.09 7.22
N LEU A 8 0.66 -12.06 6.42
CA LEU A 8 -0.35 -11.11 6.01
C LEU A 8 -1.25 -11.74 4.94
N THR A 9 -2.54 -11.49 5.06
CA THR A 9 -3.50 -11.85 4.01
C THR A 9 -3.29 -10.98 2.77
N ASP A 10 -3.64 -11.49 1.60
CA ASP A 10 -3.55 -10.73 0.35
C ASP A 10 -4.40 -9.45 0.42
N SER A 11 -5.54 -9.47 1.11
CA SER A 11 -6.37 -8.27 1.32
C SER A 11 -5.63 -7.18 2.11
N ILE A 12 -4.92 -7.55 3.18
CA ILE A 12 -4.12 -6.59 3.95
C ILE A 12 -2.98 -6.03 3.08
N LEU A 13 -2.29 -6.89 2.33
CA LEU A 13 -1.21 -6.49 1.45
C LEU A 13 -1.70 -5.51 0.37
N VAL A 14 -2.81 -5.83 -0.32
CA VAL A 14 -3.45 -4.94 -1.30
C VAL A 14 -3.76 -3.59 -0.66
N ASN A 15 -4.40 -3.56 0.50
CA ASN A 15 -4.79 -2.32 1.15
C ASN A 15 -3.58 -1.45 1.58
N ILE A 16 -2.55 -2.06 2.17
CA ILE A 16 -1.32 -1.36 2.55
C ILE A 16 -0.61 -0.78 1.32
N LEU A 17 -0.50 -1.58 0.25
CA LEU A 17 0.17 -1.16 -0.98
C LEU A 17 -0.60 -0.05 -1.71
N THR A 18 -1.94 -0.14 -1.76
CA THR A 18 -2.81 0.91 -2.30
C THR A 18 -2.60 2.22 -1.53
N ASP A 19 -2.68 2.20 -0.20
CA ASP A 19 -2.51 3.41 0.61
C ASP A 19 -1.09 3.99 0.48
N SER A 20 -0.07 3.13 0.43
CA SER A 20 1.32 3.55 0.23
C SER A 20 1.53 4.16 -1.15
N TYR A 21 0.88 3.64 -2.19
CA TYR A 21 0.92 4.20 -3.54
C TYR A 21 0.26 5.58 -3.60
N ILE A 22 -0.91 5.74 -2.98
CA ILE A 22 -1.60 7.04 -2.88
C ILE A 22 -0.71 8.04 -2.14
N LEU A 23 -0.09 7.64 -1.03
CA LEU A 23 0.82 8.48 -0.26
C LEU A 23 2.01 8.94 -1.09
N ASN A 24 2.67 8.01 -1.78
CA ASN A 24 3.81 8.31 -2.64
C ASN A 24 3.43 9.24 -3.81
N SER A 25 2.24 9.03 -4.38
CA SER A 25 1.67 9.89 -5.41
C SER A 25 1.41 11.30 -4.90
N ALA A 26 0.84 11.45 -3.70
CA ALA A 26 0.58 12.74 -3.07
C ALA A 26 1.86 13.55 -2.83
N PHE A 27 2.96 12.87 -2.50
CA PHE A 27 4.27 13.50 -2.30
C PHE A 27 5.15 13.54 -3.56
N ASN A 28 4.65 13.13 -4.72
CA ASN A 28 5.46 13.12 -5.93
C ASN A 28 5.87 14.55 -6.37
N GLN A 29 5.11 15.56 -5.96
CA GLN A 29 5.38 16.98 -6.24
C GLN A 29 6.09 17.72 -5.11
N THR A 30 6.40 17.05 -3.98
CA THR A 30 7.04 17.68 -2.81
C THR A 30 8.56 17.50 -2.85
N TYR A 31 9.33 18.60 -2.81
CA TYR A 31 10.80 18.56 -2.89
C TYR A 31 11.47 17.96 -1.64
N GLY A 32 12.32 16.95 -1.85
CA GLY A 32 13.46 16.56 -1.00
C GLY A 32 13.17 16.29 0.48
N VAL A 33 13.89 16.98 1.37
CA VAL A 33 13.98 16.64 2.82
C VAL A 33 12.63 16.70 3.57
N VAL A 34 11.70 17.54 3.11
CA VAL A 34 10.34 17.62 3.68
C VAL A 34 9.53 16.36 3.34
N LYS A 35 9.76 15.78 2.16
CA LYS A 35 9.13 14.53 1.74
C LYS A 35 9.57 13.34 2.61
N ASP A 36 10.84 13.26 2.98
CA ASP A 36 11.36 12.12 3.76
C ASP A 36 10.82 12.12 5.21
N SER A 37 10.83 13.28 5.85
CA SER A 37 10.33 13.41 7.23
C SER A 37 8.82 13.20 7.33
N ILE A 38 8.06 13.80 6.41
CA ILE A 38 6.59 13.67 6.38
C ILE A 38 6.19 12.28 5.89
N GLY A 39 6.86 11.75 4.86
CA GLY A 39 6.61 10.43 4.29
C GLY A 39 6.79 9.32 5.32
N LYS A 40 7.82 9.41 6.18
CA LYS A 40 8.01 8.45 7.27
C LYS A 40 6.86 8.43 8.26
N VAL A 41 6.38 9.61 8.68
CA VAL A 41 5.25 9.72 9.63
C VAL A 41 3.99 9.10 9.05
N TYR A 42 3.65 9.41 7.79
CA TYR A 42 2.45 8.85 7.18
C TYR A 42 2.60 7.37 6.83
N SER A 43 3.80 6.90 6.48
CA SER A 43 4.05 5.47 6.29
C SER A 43 3.80 4.70 7.59
N GLN A 44 4.24 5.25 8.73
CA GLN A 44 3.92 4.68 10.04
C GLN A 44 2.41 4.69 10.32
N GLN A 45 1.69 5.75 9.97
CA GLN A 45 0.24 5.80 10.14
C GLN A 45 -0.50 4.74 9.30
N ILE A 46 -0.01 4.44 8.09
CA ILE A 46 -0.55 3.34 7.28
C ILE A 46 -0.35 2.01 8.01
N LEU A 47 0.86 1.74 8.48
CA LEU A 47 1.19 0.54 9.24
C LEU A 47 0.32 0.39 10.49
N ASP A 48 0.15 1.47 11.26
CA ASP A 48 -0.68 1.52 12.46
C ASP A 48 -2.16 1.27 12.13
N LYS A 49 -2.68 1.86 11.03
CA LYS A 49 -4.06 1.64 10.54
C LYS A 49 -4.36 0.16 10.30
N TYR A 50 -3.38 -0.59 9.80
CA TYR A 50 -3.53 -2.02 9.53
C TYR A 50 -3.02 -2.92 10.66
N GLN A 51 -2.53 -2.35 11.76
CA GLN A 51 -1.95 -3.09 12.90
C GLN A 51 -0.78 -4.00 12.47
N VAL A 52 0.04 -3.52 11.54
CA VAL A 52 1.18 -4.24 10.96
C VAL A 52 2.46 -3.49 11.33
N SER A 53 3.50 -4.18 11.81
CA SER A 53 4.82 -3.57 11.97
C SER A 53 5.59 -3.54 10.66
N GLU A 54 6.57 -2.64 10.55
CA GLU A 54 7.46 -2.55 9.38
C GLU A 54 8.16 -3.89 9.11
N GLU A 55 8.65 -4.55 10.16
CA GLU A 55 9.31 -5.87 10.08
C GLU A 55 8.38 -6.96 9.51
N ILE A 56 7.11 -6.98 9.93
CA ILE A 56 6.12 -7.94 9.43
C ILE A 56 5.84 -7.67 7.95
N LEU A 57 5.68 -6.40 7.56
CA LEU A 57 5.45 -6.04 6.16
C LEU A 57 6.66 -6.42 5.30
N GLU A 58 7.87 -6.08 5.72
CA GLU A 58 9.10 -6.39 4.99
C GLU A 58 9.28 -7.90 4.77
N ALA A 59 9.08 -8.71 5.82
CA ALA A 59 9.18 -10.16 5.72
C ALA A 59 8.13 -10.75 4.74
N ASN A 60 6.92 -10.19 4.71
CA ASN A 60 5.88 -10.62 3.77
C ASN A 60 6.19 -10.21 2.33
N ILE A 61 6.73 -9.01 2.10
CA ILE A 61 7.17 -8.58 0.76
C ILE A 61 8.34 -9.45 0.27
N GLN A 62 9.34 -9.69 1.12
CA GLN A 62 10.47 -10.58 0.81
C GLN A 62 10.02 -12.01 0.48
N TRP A 63 9.00 -12.50 1.18
CA TRP A 63 8.40 -13.80 0.89
C TRP A 63 7.60 -13.79 -0.42
N MET A 64 6.84 -12.74 -0.71
CA MET A 64 6.10 -12.58 -1.98
C MET A 64 7.01 -12.61 -3.21
N TYR A 65 8.23 -12.08 -3.13
CA TYR A 65 9.19 -12.15 -4.25
C TYR A 65 9.55 -13.57 -4.68
N GLN A 66 9.27 -14.58 -3.84
CA GLN A 66 9.48 -15.99 -4.18
C GLN A 66 8.28 -16.60 -4.93
N GLU A 67 7.16 -15.89 -5.01
CA GLU A 67 5.92 -16.34 -5.65
C GLU A 67 5.44 -15.29 -6.69
N PRO A 68 6.07 -15.22 -7.88
CA PRO A 68 5.77 -14.18 -8.88
C PRO A 68 4.27 -14.08 -9.24
N GLY A 69 3.58 -15.22 -9.40
CA GLY A 69 2.15 -15.22 -9.74
C GLY A 69 1.26 -14.64 -8.62
N ARG A 70 1.65 -14.80 -7.36
CA ARG A 70 0.94 -14.19 -6.22
C ARG A 70 1.22 -12.69 -6.18
N MET A 71 2.46 -12.29 -6.46
CA MET A 71 2.83 -10.88 -6.57
C MET A 71 2.00 -10.19 -7.67
N ASP A 72 1.92 -10.76 -8.88
CA ASP A 72 1.12 -10.22 -9.98
C ASP A 72 -0.36 -10.08 -9.60
N THR A 73 -0.92 -11.07 -8.92
CA THR A 73 -2.30 -11.05 -8.45
C THR A 73 -2.55 -9.90 -7.46
N ILE A 74 -1.64 -9.71 -6.50
CA ILE A 74 -1.72 -8.63 -5.52
C ILE A 74 -1.59 -7.26 -6.20
N PHE A 75 -0.68 -7.13 -7.16
CA PHE A 75 -0.52 -5.88 -7.92
C PHE A 75 -1.76 -5.56 -8.76
N GLN A 76 -2.34 -6.56 -9.45
CA GLN A 76 -3.57 -6.34 -10.21
C GLN A 76 -4.71 -5.90 -9.28
N ALA A 77 -4.89 -6.56 -8.14
CA ALA A 77 -5.92 -6.18 -7.17
C ALA A 77 -5.70 -4.79 -6.57
N MET A 78 -4.45 -4.35 -6.42
CA MET A 78 -4.11 -2.99 -6.03
C MET A 78 -4.55 -1.97 -7.09
N LEU A 79 -4.33 -2.25 -8.38
CA LEU A 79 -4.77 -1.41 -9.50
C LEU A 79 -6.30 -1.33 -9.58
N ASP A 80 -6.98 -2.48 -9.54
CA ASP A 80 -8.45 -2.53 -9.56
C ASP A 80 -9.05 -1.72 -8.40
N ARG A 81 -8.38 -1.72 -7.25
CA ARG A 81 -8.80 -0.92 -6.09
C ARG A 81 -8.58 0.57 -6.30
N LEU A 82 -7.50 0.98 -6.97
CA LEU A 82 -7.27 2.38 -7.32
C LEU A 82 -8.34 2.88 -8.29
N ASP A 83 -8.64 2.09 -9.33
CA ASP A 83 -9.71 2.40 -10.30
C ASP A 83 -11.06 2.57 -9.60
N TYR A 84 -11.41 1.64 -8.71
CA TYR A 84 -12.63 1.73 -7.90
C TYR A 84 -12.69 3.02 -7.05
N LEU A 85 -11.57 3.42 -6.44
CA LEU A 85 -11.52 4.64 -5.64
C LEU A 85 -11.67 5.90 -6.51
N GLU A 86 -11.08 5.91 -7.71
CA GLU A 86 -11.22 7.00 -8.67
C GLU A 86 -12.66 7.13 -9.19
N GLU A 87 -13.30 6.02 -9.57
CA GLU A 87 -14.71 5.98 -9.97
C GLU A 87 -15.62 6.50 -8.84
N LYS A 88 -15.36 6.10 -7.60
CA LYS A 88 -16.15 6.56 -6.46
C LYS A 88 -16.02 8.08 -6.25
N LEU A 89 -14.81 8.62 -6.34
CA LEU A 89 -14.56 10.06 -6.16
C LEU A 89 -15.19 10.89 -7.29
N SER A 90 -15.12 10.41 -8.54
CA SER A 90 -15.73 11.10 -9.70
C SER A 90 -17.26 11.01 -9.73
N GLY A 91 -17.84 9.95 -9.15
CA GLY A 91 -19.28 9.83 -8.95
C GLY A 91 -19.84 10.77 -7.87
N GLU A 92 -19.09 11.00 -6.79
CA GLU A 92 -19.48 11.90 -5.69
C GLU A 92 -19.44 13.39 -6.08
N GLU A 93 -18.66 13.80 -7.08
CA GLU A 93 -18.64 15.20 -7.59
C GLU A 93 -19.88 15.57 -8.44
N ASN A 94 -20.74 14.61 -8.80
CA ASN A 94 -21.89 14.82 -9.68
C ASN A 94 -23.26 14.78 -8.99
N ASP A 95 -23.33 14.69 -7.66
CA ASP A 95 -24.58 14.81 -6.89
C ASP A 95 -24.75 16.26 -6.35
N PRO A 96 -25.74 17.04 -6.84
CA PRO A 96 -25.98 18.44 -6.44
C PRO A 96 -26.67 18.63 -5.08
#